data_AF-A0A1M6F0T1-F1
#
_entry.id   AF-A0A1M6F0T1-F1
#
_cell.length_a   1.000
_cell.length_b   1.000
_cell.length_c   1.000
_cell.angle_alpha   90.00
_cell.angle_beta   90.00
_cell.angle_gamma   90.00
#
_symmetry.space_group_name_H-M   'P 1'
#
loop_
_entity.id
_entity.type
_entity.pdbx_description
1 polymer ?
#
loop_
_entity_poly.entity_id
_entity_poly.type
_entity_poly.pdbx_seq_one_letter_code
_entity_poly.pdbx_strand_id
1 'polypeptide(L)'
;MNGGSMPIVDQVRALYEAMPEQISALILAGAAGAYTRAVFAPEESWKRRILEGIAGAFGAIFLGGLVGHAIDAVVGGGTWAYLAAGFIMGEGGIAAIRGVRKTIMDKGAK
;
A
#
# COMPACT_ATOMS: atom_id res chain seq x y z
N MET A 1 24.05 -12.48 -33.35
CA MET A 1 23.71 -12.38 -31.91
C MET A 1 22.20 -12.25 -31.81
N ASN A 2 21.51 -13.34 -31.49
CA ASN A 2 20.04 -13.38 -31.48
C ASN A 2 19.52 -12.62 -30.25
N GLY A 3 18.84 -11.50 -30.50
CA GLY A 3 18.12 -10.72 -29.49
C GLY A 3 16.85 -11.43 -29.05
N GLY A 4 17.02 -12.49 -28.25
CA GLY A 4 15.90 -13.12 -27.56
C GLY A 4 15.34 -12.15 -26.53
N SER A 5 14.14 -11.64 -26.79
CA SER A 5 13.35 -10.89 -25.81
C SER A 5 13.26 -11.70 -24.51
N MET A 6 13.80 -11.16 -23.41
CA MET A 6 13.70 -11.81 -22.10
C MET A 6 12.22 -12.07 -21.79
N PRO A 7 11.84 -13.28 -21.33
CA PRO A 7 10.49 -13.56 -20.85
C PRO A 7 10.05 -12.50 -19.84
N ILE A 8 8.78 -12.09 -19.89
CA ILE A 8 8.22 -11.08 -18.96
C ILE A 8 8.47 -11.47 -17.49
N VAL A 9 8.44 -12.76 -17.19
CA VAL A 9 8.72 -13.30 -15.85
C VAL A 9 10.15 -12.97 -15.41
N ASP A 10 11.13 -13.11 -16.30
CA ASP A 10 12.54 -12.80 -16.00
C ASP A 10 12.77 -11.29 -15.86
N GLN A 11 12.04 -10.47 -16.63
CA GLN A 11 12.08 -9.01 -16.48
C GLN A 11 11.48 -8.56 -15.14
N VAL A 12 10.34 -9.13 -14.74
CA VAL A 12 9.71 -8.85 -13.44
C VAL A 12 10.61 -9.31 -12.29
N ARG A 13 11.24 -10.48 -12.45
CA ARG A 13 12.18 -11.01 -11.46
C ARG A 13 13.42 -10.13 -11.31
N ALA A 14 14.03 -9.72 -12.42
CA ALA A 14 15.17 -8.81 -12.40
C ALA A 14 14.81 -7.45 -11.79
N LEU A 15 13.60 -6.94 -12.07
CA LEU A 15 13.11 -5.71 -11.47
C LEU A 15 12.91 -5.86 -9.95
N TYR A 16 12.37 -7.00 -9.51
CA TYR A 16 12.16 -7.30 -8.09
C TYR A 16 13.48 -7.48 -7.33
N GLU A 17 14.45 -8.19 -7.92
CA GLU A 17 15.79 -8.38 -7.34
C GLU A 17 16.60 -7.08 -7.27
N ALA A 18 16.30 -6.11 -8.14
CA ALA A 18 16.91 -4.78 -8.13
C ALA A 18 16.20 -3.78 -7.19
N MET A 19 15.07 -4.14 -6.57
CA MET A 19 14.34 -3.24 -5.68
C MET A 19 14.95 -3.22 -4.27
N PRO A 20 15.08 -2.04 -3.64
CA PRO A 20 15.45 -1.94 -2.22
C PRO A 20 14.46 -2.70 -1.33
N GLU A 21 14.96 -3.34 -0.27
CA GLU A 21 14.13 -4.11 0.68
C GLU A 21 12.99 -3.29 1.31
N GLN A 22 13.16 -1.97 1.41
CA GLN A 22 12.12 -1.09 1.91
C GLN A 22 10.92 -1.05 0.96
N ILE A 23 11.15 -1.09 -0.36
CA ILE A 23 10.06 -1.10 -1.36
C ILE A 23 9.32 -2.43 -1.32
N SER A 24 10.02 -3.56 -1.18
CA SER A 24 9.37 -4.87 -1.06
C SER A 24 8.52 -4.95 0.22
N ALA A 25 9.00 -4.37 1.33
CA ALA A 25 8.24 -4.25 2.57
C ALA A 25 6.95 -3.42 2.40
N LEU A 26 7.01 -2.32 1.65
CA LEU A 26 5.84 -1.48 1.37
C LEU A 26 4.82 -2.18 0.45
N ILE A 27 5.30 -2.92 -0.56
CA ILE A 27 4.44 -3.74 -1.44
C ILE A 27 3.76 -4.83 -0.63
N LEU A 28 4.50 -5.55 0.21
CA LEU A 28 3.97 -6.57 1.13
C LEU A 28 2.92 -5.96 2.07
N ALA A 29 3.20 -4.79 2.63
CA ALA A 29 2.26 -4.09 3.50
C ALA A 29 0.97 -3.68 2.76
N GLY A 30 1.09 -3.20 1.51
CA GLY A 30 -0.05 -2.89 0.65
C GLY A 30 -0.91 -4.12 0.33
N ALA A 31 -0.27 -5.26 0.02
CA ALA A 31 -0.96 -6.53 -0.22
C ALA A 31 -1.65 -7.05 1.05
N ALA A 32 -0.97 -6.97 2.20
CA ALA A 32 -1.53 -7.36 3.49
C ALA A 32 -2.75 -6.49 3.85
N GLY A 33 -2.70 -5.19 3.60
CA GLY A 33 -3.84 -4.29 3.75
C GLY A 33 -5.02 -4.71 2.89
N ALA A 34 -4.79 -4.89 1.58
CA ALA A 34 -5.82 -5.33 0.65
C ALA A 34 -6.47 -6.67 1.06
N TYR A 35 -5.67 -7.63 1.53
CA TYR A 35 -6.17 -8.91 2.07
C TYR A 35 -7.00 -8.72 3.35
N THR A 36 -6.50 -7.92 4.30
CA THR A 36 -7.20 -7.64 5.57
C THR A 36 -8.58 -7.03 5.28
N ARG A 37 -8.64 -6.07 4.37
CA ARG A 37 -9.90 -5.43 3.98
C ARG A 37 -10.86 -6.39 3.27
N ALA A 38 -10.32 -7.24 2.41
CA ALA A 38 -11.02 -8.31 1.74
C ALA A 38 -11.70 -9.31 2.68
N VAL A 39 -11.11 -9.58 3.85
CA VAL A 39 -11.61 -10.53 4.85
C VAL A 39 -12.52 -9.86 5.88
N PHE A 40 -12.10 -8.73 6.44
CA PHE A 40 -12.76 -8.12 7.61
C PHE A 40 -13.78 -7.02 7.26
N ALA A 41 -13.68 -6.41 6.07
CA ALA A 41 -14.61 -5.36 5.63
C ALA A 41 -15.03 -5.60 4.16
N PRO A 42 -15.70 -6.74 3.87
CA PRO A 42 -16.08 -7.09 2.51
C PRO A 42 -17.10 -6.08 1.95
N GLU A 43 -16.71 -5.35 0.91
CA GLU A 43 -17.61 -4.54 0.09
C GLU A 43 -18.39 -5.42 -0.89
N GLU A 44 -19.70 -5.15 -1.07
CA GLU A 44 -20.55 -5.88 -2.02
C GLU A 44 -20.13 -5.65 -3.48
N SER A 45 -19.55 -4.49 -3.79
CA SER A 45 -19.14 -4.16 -5.15
C SER A 45 -17.67 -4.45 -5.41
N TRP A 46 -17.42 -5.43 -6.29
CA TRP A 46 -16.08 -5.80 -6.75
C TRP A 46 -15.27 -4.63 -7.32
N LYS A 47 -15.93 -3.71 -8.04
CA LYS A 47 -15.28 -2.50 -8.58
C LYS A 47 -14.71 -1.61 -7.47
N ARG A 48 -15.45 -1.40 -6.39
CA ARG A 48 -15.02 -0.56 -5.27
C ARG A 48 -13.92 -1.22 -4.46
N ARG A 49 -13.99 -2.55 -4.29
CA ARG A 49 -12.93 -3.35 -3.65
C ARG A 49 -11.59 -3.23 -4.38
N ILE A 50 -11.59 -3.29 -5.71
CA ILE A 50 -10.37 -3.12 -6.51
C ILE A 50 -9.84 -1.69 -6.39
N LEU A 51 -10.69 -0.68 -6.53
CA LEU A 51 -10.31 0.73 -6.42
C LEU A 51 -9.69 1.07 -5.05
N GLU A 52 -10.29 0.57 -3.98
CA GLU A 52 -9.79 0.80 -2.62
C GLU A 52 -8.55 -0.02 -2.31
N GLY A 53 -8.44 -1.24 -2.85
CA GLY A 53 -7.21 -2.03 -2.79
C GLY A 53 -6.05 -1.31 -3.46
N ILE A 54 -6.27 -0.77 -4.67
CA ILE A 54 -5.27 0.00 -5.42
C ILE A 54 -4.91 1.29 -4.66
N ALA A 55 -5.90 2.07 -4.23
CA ALA A 55 -5.66 3.29 -3.45
C ALA A 55 -4.89 3.00 -2.15
N GLY A 56 -5.16 1.86 -1.51
CA GLY A 56 -4.49 1.43 -0.28
C GLY A 56 -3.05 1.03 -0.54
N ALA A 57 -2.79 0.29 -1.63
CA ALA A 57 -1.44 -0.05 -2.04
C ALA A 57 -0.60 1.19 -2.40
N PHE A 58 -1.19 2.16 -3.12
CA PHE A 58 -0.52 3.44 -3.38
C PHE A 58 -0.27 4.24 -2.09
N GLY A 59 -1.23 4.27 -1.17
CA GLY A 59 -1.05 4.90 0.14
C GLY A 59 0.06 4.23 0.97
N ALA A 60 0.12 2.90 0.95
CA ALA A 60 1.16 2.13 1.60
C ALA A 60 2.54 2.47 1.02
N ILE A 61 2.69 2.49 -0.31
CA ILE A 61 3.99 2.74 -0.96
C ILE A 61 4.45 4.18 -0.76
N PHE A 62 3.62 5.18 -1.07
CA PHE A 62 4.04 6.58 -1.03
C PHE A 62 4.08 7.12 0.40
N LEU A 63 2.95 7.04 1.10
CA LEU A 63 2.84 7.62 2.43
C LEU A 63 3.57 6.76 3.46
N GLY A 64 3.49 5.43 3.33
CA GLY A 64 4.25 4.52 4.18
C GLY A 64 5.75 4.56 3.92
N GLY A 65 6.19 4.84 2.69
CA GLY A 65 7.61 5.07 2.40
C GLY A 65 8.14 6.33 3.08
N LEU A 66 7.41 7.44 2.98
CA LEU A 66 7.77 8.70 3.65
C LEU A 66 7.77 8.57 5.17
N VAL A 67 6.69 8.02 5.73
CA VAL A 67 6.51 7.87 7.19
C VAL A 67 7.48 6.81 7.74
N GLY A 68 7.66 5.70 7.02
CA GLY A 68 8.60 4.64 7.37
C GLY A 68 10.03 5.16 7.44
N HIS A 69 10.44 5.98 6.47
CA HIS A 69 11.76 6.62 6.50
C HIS A 69 11.91 7.60 7.68
N ALA A 70 10.88 8.39 7.97
CA ALA A 70 10.91 9.30 9.12
C ALA A 70 10.99 8.55 10.46
N ILE A 71 10.26 7.44 10.61
CA ILE A 71 10.32 6.59 11.80
C ILE A 71 11.69 5.92 11.91
N ASP A 72 12.21 5.39 10.80
CA ASP A 72 13.51 4.74 10.77
C ASP A 72 14.63 5.70 11.18
N ALA A 73 14.59 6.96 10.73
CA ALA A 73 15.55 7.99 11.12
C ALA A 73 15.58 8.30 12.64
N VAL A 74 14.49 8.02 13.36
CA VAL A 74 14.38 8.31 14.81
C VAL A 74 14.59 7.06 15.66
N VAL A 75 14.06 5.92 15.19
CA VAL A 75 13.97 4.67 15.97
C VAL A 75 15.00 3.63 15.51
N GLY A 76 15.54 3.75 14.30
CA GLY A 76 16.45 2.77 13.69
C GLY A 76 15.77 1.43 13.39
N GLY A 77 14.46 1.44 13.11
CA GLY A 77 13.66 0.23 12.92
C GLY A 77 13.86 -0.51 11.59
N GLY A 78 14.63 0.06 10.67
CA GLY A 78 14.93 -0.47 9.34
C GLY A 78 13.69 -0.85 8.55
N THR A 79 13.78 -1.95 7.81
CA THR A 79 12.69 -2.49 6.96
C THR A 79 11.37 -2.70 7.70
N TRP A 80 11.40 -2.98 9.01
CA TRP A 80 10.18 -3.13 9.82
C TRP A 80 9.41 -1.82 10.01
N ALA A 81 10.13 -0.69 10.10
CA ALA A 81 9.50 0.63 10.17
C ALA A 81 8.70 0.94 8.89
N TYR A 82 9.26 0.58 7.72
CA TYR A 82 8.60 0.73 6.42
C TYR A 82 7.40 -0.21 6.27
N LEU A 83 7.51 -1.45 6.71
CA LEU A 83 6.40 -2.41 6.67
C LEU A 83 5.22 -1.94 7.53
N ALA A 84 5.49 -1.53 8.77
CA ALA A 84 4.47 -1.04 9.69
C ALA A 84 3.84 0.26 9.20
N ALA A 85 4.66 1.23 8.76
CA ALA A 85 4.18 2.49 8.20
C ALA A 85 3.36 2.27 6.93
N GLY A 86 3.81 1.38 6.04
CA GLY A 86 3.09 0.95 4.85
C GLY A 86 1.70 0.40 5.18
N PHE A 87 1.60 -0.48 6.16
CA PHE A 87 0.33 -1.10 6.53
C PHE A 87 -0.61 -0.07 7.15
N ILE A 88 -0.13 0.71 8.11
CA ILE A 88 -0.92 1.74 8.80
C ILE A 88 -1.41 2.79 7.82
N MET A 89 -0.56 3.25 6.89
CA MET A 89 -0.97 4.29 5.94
C MET A 89 -1.83 3.75 4.81
N GLY A 90 -1.60 2.52 4.35
CA GLY A 90 -2.46 1.86 3.37
C GLY A 90 -3.86 1.54 3.90
N GLU A 91 -3.96 1.05 5.14
CA GLU A 91 -5.24 0.74 5.79
C GLU A 91 -5.90 1.95 6.45
N GLY A 92 -5.16 2.64 7.30
CA GLY A 92 -5.62 3.80 8.05
C GLY A 92 -5.91 5.00 7.16
N GLY A 93 -5.15 5.21 6.08
CA GLY A 93 -5.39 6.33 5.16
C GLY A 93 -6.77 6.28 4.50
N ILE A 94 -7.20 5.10 4.06
CA ILE A 94 -8.53 4.91 3.46
C ILE A 94 -9.64 5.02 4.51
N ALA A 95 -9.45 4.44 5.69
CA ALA A 95 -10.39 4.58 6.79
C ALA A 95 -10.59 6.06 7.18
N ALA A 96 -9.49 6.83 7.24
CA ALA A 96 -9.52 8.26 7.52
C ALA A 96 -10.26 9.05 6.44
N ILE A 97 -9.99 8.81 5.15
CA ILE A 97 -10.69 9.49 4.04
C ILE A 97 -12.20 9.18 4.08
N ARG A 98 -12.57 7.92 4.32
CA ARG A 98 -13.98 7.52 4.47
C ARG A 98 -14.65 8.22 5.65
N GLY A 99 -13.97 8.28 6.80
CA GLY A 99 -14.46 8.98 8.00
C GLY A 99 -14.64 10.48 7.78
N VAL A 100 -13.66 11.13 7.13
CA VAL A 100 -13.74 12.55 6.77
C VAL A 100 -14.87 12.80 5.79
N ARG A 101 -14.99 11.99 4.72
CA ARG A 101 -16.08 12.11 3.74
C ARG A 101 -17.45 11.99 4.42
N LYS A 102 -17.62 11.00 5.29
CA LYS A 102 -18.85 10.80 6.06
C LYS A 102 -19.17 12.03 6.92
N THR A 103 -18.18 12.52 7.68
CA THR A 103 -18.34 13.67 8.56
C THR A 103 -18.69 14.96 7.81
N ILE A 104 -18.08 15.19 6.63
CA ILE A 104 -18.36 16.38 5.81
C ILE A 104 -19.74 16.28 5.15
N MET A 105 -20.11 15.12 4.59
CA MET A 105 -21.43 14.92 3.99
C MET A 105 -22.55 15.02 5.03
N ASP A 106 -22.37 14.44 6.22
CA ASP A 106 -23.35 14.52 7.32
C ASP A 106 -23.50 15.95 7.86
N LYS A 107 -22.44 16.78 7.77
CA LYS A 107 -22.49 18.20 8.14
C LYS A 107 -23.06 19.10 7.04
N GLY A 108 -22.94 18.73 5.77
CA GLY A 108 -23.49 19.49 4.65
C GLY A 108 -24.98 19.26 4.38
N ALA A 109 -25.58 18.24 5.00
CA ALA A 109 -27.00 17.89 4.88
C ALA A 109 -27.89 18.49 5.98
N LYS A 110 -27.39 19.49 6.74
CA LYS A 110 -28.16 20.25 7.74
C LYS A 110 -28.27 21.71 7.32
#